data_AF-A0A2E2WN61-F1
#
_entry.id   AF-A0A2E2WN61-F1
#
_cell.length_a   1.000
_cell.length_b   1.000
_cell.length_c   1.000
_cell.angle_alpha   90.00
_cell.angle_beta   90.00
_cell.angle_gamma   90.00
#
_symmetry.space_group_name_H-M   'P 1'
#
loop_
_entity.id
_entity.type
_entity.pdbx_description
1 polymer ?
#
loop_
_entity_poly.entity_id
_entity_poly.type
_entity_poly.pdbx_seq_one_letter_code
_entity_poly.pdbx_strand_id
1 'polypeptide(L)'
;MKGLSLSIRMKKAGAAVVRVFRLMNNYFELLQMPQEYDVDLEQLKTRYETVRGQIHPDRFANKSDAEKRVAVQYSALLNDAYQTLLSPVKRAVYLLKLGGQDLDLEHETIADENFLVMQMQLRERIDAGEDVKSEIESNVKELTELLSQAFSSNQLEKAKFLTQKLQFFIKIKV
;
A
#
# COMPACT_ATOMS: atom_id res chain seq x y z
N MET A 1 -15.42 28.57 41.01
CA MET A 1 -15.91 27.17 40.93
C MET A 1 -15.83 26.71 39.48
N LYS A 2 -14.70 26.09 39.11
CA LYS A 2 -14.47 25.46 37.81
C LYS A 2 -14.75 23.96 37.97
N GLY A 3 -15.43 23.36 37.00
CA GLY A 3 -15.38 21.91 36.83
C GLY A 3 -16.71 21.27 36.52
N LEU A 4 -17.22 21.45 35.30
CA LEU A 4 -18.25 20.56 34.73
C LEU A 4 -18.42 20.81 33.22
N SER A 5 -17.38 20.61 32.39
CA SER A 5 -17.56 20.80 30.93
C SER A 5 -16.59 20.05 29.99
N LEU A 6 -15.89 18.99 30.41
CA LEU A 6 -15.12 18.15 29.48
C LEU A 6 -15.53 16.67 29.40
N SER A 7 -16.15 16.10 30.43
CA SER A 7 -16.42 14.64 30.46
C SER A 7 -17.65 14.23 29.61
N ILE A 8 -18.58 15.16 29.36
CA ILE A 8 -19.83 14.89 28.60
C ILE A 8 -19.60 15.00 27.08
N ARG A 9 -18.58 15.74 26.62
CA ARG A 9 -18.29 15.92 25.19
C ARG A 9 -17.65 14.69 24.54
N MET A 10 -17.01 13.80 25.32
CA MET A 10 -16.33 12.59 24.79
C MET A 10 -17.25 11.37 24.64
N LYS A 11 -18.35 11.25 25.39
CA LYS A 11 -19.29 10.11 25.24
C LYS A 11 -20.06 10.14 23.91
N LYS A 12 -20.32 11.33 23.36
CA LYS A 12 -20.86 11.48 21.99
C LYS A 12 -19.79 11.35 20.89
N ALA A 13 -18.51 11.56 21.24
CA ALA A 13 -17.41 11.40 20.30
C ALA A 13 -17.18 9.93 19.95
N GLY A 14 -17.30 8.97 20.89
CA GLY A 14 -17.07 7.55 20.60
C GLY A 14 -17.90 6.99 19.44
N ALA A 15 -19.20 7.30 19.38
CA ALA A 15 -20.07 6.86 18.28
C ALA A 15 -19.78 7.60 16.95
N ALA A 16 -19.40 8.88 17.00
CA ALA A 16 -19.02 9.65 15.82
C ALA A 16 -17.65 9.22 15.26
N VAL A 17 -16.69 8.94 16.15
CA VAL A 17 -15.36 8.41 15.86
C VAL A 17 -15.48 7.03 15.19
N VAL A 18 -16.26 6.12 15.77
CA VAL A 18 -16.56 4.80 15.15
C VAL A 18 -17.26 4.94 13.79
N ARG A 19 -18.12 5.96 13.61
CA ARG A 19 -18.86 6.19 12.36
C ARG A 19 -18.01 6.84 11.26
N VAL A 20 -17.10 7.76 11.61
CA VAL A 20 -16.12 8.35 10.69
C VAL A 20 -15.11 7.30 10.24
N PHE A 21 -14.64 6.44 11.16
CA PHE A 21 -13.67 5.39 10.84
C PHE A 21 -14.21 4.28 9.93
N ARG A 22 -15.53 4.05 9.92
CA ARG A 22 -16.17 3.07 9.02
C ARG A 22 -16.25 3.52 7.56
N LEU A 23 -15.98 4.80 7.28
CA LEU A 23 -16.16 5.40 5.95
C LEU A 23 -14.85 5.58 5.17
N MET A 24 -13.68 5.45 5.81
CA MET A 24 -12.37 5.54 5.15
C MET A 24 -12.04 4.22 4.47
N ASN A 25 -12.62 4.03 3.27
CA ASN A 25 -12.32 2.89 2.39
C ASN A 25 -11.06 3.11 1.54
N ASN A 26 -10.32 4.20 1.75
CA ASN A 26 -9.12 4.53 0.99
C ASN A 26 -7.87 4.63 1.87
N TYR A 27 -6.84 3.84 1.55
CA TYR A 27 -5.55 3.82 2.24
C TYR A 27 -4.81 5.18 2.19
N PHE A 28 -4.94 5.93 1.10
CA PHE A 28 -4.33 7.26 0.99
C PHE A 28 -5.00 8.26 1.95
N GLU A 29 -6.33 8.26 2.01
CA GLU A 29 -7.07 9.08 2.98
C GLU A 29 -6.77 8.68 4.43
N LEU A 30 -6.65 7.37 4.68
CA LEU A 30 -6.34 6.82 6.00
C LEU A 30 -4.99 7.33 6.53
N LEU A 31 -3.99 7.41 5.66
CA LEU A 31 -2.65 7.88 5.98
C LEU A 31 -2.45 9.37 5.70
N GLN A 32 -3.51 10.09 5.26
CA GLN A 32 -3.46 11.50 4.88
C GLN A 32 -2.36 11.79 3.83
N MET A 33 -2.26 10.91 2.83
CA MET A 33 -1.32 10.98 1.72
C MET A 33 -2.04 11.35 0.42
N PRO A 34 -1.37 12.04 -0.52
CA PRO A 34 -1.88 12.20 -1.87
C PRO A 34 -2.12 10.85 -2.56
N GLN A 35 -3.19 10.71 -3.32
CA GLN A 35 -3.50 9.50 -4.10
C GLN A 35 -2.66 9.46 -5.37
N GLU A 36 -1.38 9.17 -5.22
CA GLU A 36 -0.39 9.17 -6.30
C GLU A 36 0.49 7.92 -6.22
N TYR A 37 1.09 7.55 -7.35
CA TYR A 37 2.05 6.45 -7.37
C TYR A 37 3.38 6.85 -6.72
N ASP A 38 3.79 8.10 -6.87
CA ASP A 38 5.02 8.60 -6.28
C ASP A 38 4.76 9.06 -4.85
N VAL A 39 4.96 8.13 -3.92
CA VAL A 39 4.77 8.37 -2.48
C VAL A 39 6.10 8.68 -1.82
N ASP A 40 6.14 9.80 -1.10
CA ASP A 40 7.21 10.09 -0.14
C ASP A 40 7.16 9.08 1.02
N LEU A 41 8.16 8.20 1.06
CA LEU A 41 8.24 7.11 2.04
C LEU A 41 8.57 7.61 3.45
N GLU A 42 9.27 8.73 3.59
CA GLU A 42 9.55 9.33 4.91
C GLU A 42 8.26 9.92 5.48
N GLN A 43 7.53 10.68 4.65
CA GLN A 43 6.23 11.21 5.04
C GLN A 43 5.24 10.09 5.35
N LEU A 44 5.20 9.02 4.54
CA LEU A 44 4.36 7.85 4.78
C LEU A 44 4.62 7.24 6.16
N LYS A 45 5.89 7.06 6.53
CA LYS A 45 6.30 6.53 7.84
C LYS A 45 5.85 7.46 8.97
N THR A 46 6.10 8.76 8.86
CA THR A 46 5.68 9.75 9.87
C THR A 46 4.16 9.74 10.07
N ARG A 47 3.38 9.66 8.98
CA ARG A 47 1.92 9.59 9.04
C ARG A 47 1.45 8.30 9.70
N TYR A 48 2.04 7.17 9.33
CA TYR A 48 1.73 5.88 9.96
C TYR A 48 1.96 5.91 11.47
N GLU A 49 3.12 6.39 11.93
CA GLU A 49 3.43 6.50 13.37
C GLU A 49 2.46 7.44 14.10
N THR A 50 2.11 8.56 13.47
CA THR A 50 1.16 9.54 14.01
C THR A 50 -0.23 8.92 14.19
N VAL A 51 -0.77 8.27 13.16
CA VAL A 51 -2.10 7.65 13.22
C VAL A 51 -2.09 6.48 14.21
N ARG A 52 -1.06 5.63 14.19
CA ARG A 52 -0.89 4.49 15.11
C ARG A 52 -0.90 4.92 16.57
N GLY A 53 -0.22 6.01 16.91
CA GLY A 53 -0.20 6.57 18.27
C GLY A 53 -1.57 7.08 18.76
N GLN A 54 -2.45 7.49 17.85
CA GLN A 54 -3.81 7.93 18.20
C GLN A 54 -4.74 6.75 18.52
N ILE A 55 -4.49 5.58 17.93
CA ILE A 55 -5.39 4.42 17.96
C ILE A 55 -4.87 3.23 18.75
N HIS A 56 -3.69 3.34 19.38
CA HIS A 56 -3.04 2.21 20.04
C HIS A 56 -3.99 1.50 21.04
N PRO A 57 -4.13 0.16 20.99
CA PRO A 57 -5.06 -0.59 21.84
C PRO A 57 -4.94 -0.27 23.34
N ASP A 58 -3.75 0.07 23.82
CA ASP A 58 -3.52 0.48 25.21
C ASP A 58 -4.32 1.72 25.62
N ARG A 59 -4.60 2.64 24.69
CA ARG A 59 -5.47 3.81 24.93
C ARG A 59 -6.94 3.41 25.07
N PHE A 60 -7.29 2.20 24.63
CA PHE A 60 -8.62 1.61 24.69
C PHE A 60 -8.73 0.48 25.75
N ALA A 61 -7.68 0.22 26.54
CA ALA A 61 -7.68 -0.83 27.57
C ALA A 61 -8.81 -0.67 28.60
N ASN A 62 -9.17 0.58 28.92
CA ASN A 62 -10.25 0.93 29.86
C ASN A 62 -11.59 1.25 29.16
N LYS A 63 -11.73 0.92 27.87
CA LYS A 63 -12.94 1.18 27.07
C LYS A 63 -13.83 -0.06 26.96
N SER A 64 -15.02 0.11 26.40
CA SER A 64 -15.95 -0.99 26.17
C SER A 64 -15.38 -2.02 25.17
N ASP A 65 -15.86 -3.26 25.22
CA ASP A 65 -15.42 -4.31 24.30
C ASP A 65 -15.74 -4.01 22.83
N ALA A 66 -16.78 -3.22 22.58
CA ALA A 66 -17.08 -2.71 21.24
C ALA A 66 -15.98 -1.75 20.75
N GLU A 67 -15.56 -0.80 21.58
CA GLU A 67 -14.49 0.16 21.25
C GLU A 67 -13.13 -0.54 21.09
N LYS A 68 -12.82 -1.53 21.94
CA LYS A 68 -11.60 -2.35 21.81
C LYS A 68 -11.55 -3.10 20.48
N ARG A 69 -12.66 -3.75 20.08
CA ARG A 69 -12.73 -4.46 18.79
C ARG A 69 -12.54 -3.52 17.61
N VAL A 70 -13.13 -2.33 17.65
CA VAL A 70 -12.93 -1.32 16.60
C VAL A 70 -11.45 -0.88 16.54
N ALA A 71 -10.81 -0.66 17.69
CA ALA A 71 -9.38 -0.29 17.72
C ALA A 71 -8.49 -1.38 17.11
N VAL A 72 -8.78 -2.67 17.36
CA VAL A 72 -8.06 -3.81 16.76
C VAL A 72 -8.24 -3.83 15.24
N GLN A 73 -9.49 -3.76 14.75
CA GLN A 73 -9.78 -3.76 13.31
C GLN A 73 -9.09 -2.60 12.59
N TYR A 74 -9.12 -1.41 13.19
CA TYR A 74 -8.49 -0.23 12.62
C TYR A 74 -6.97 -0.29 12.66
N SER A 75 -6.37 -0.89 13.70
CA SER A 75 -4.92 -1.13 13.74
C SER A 75 -4.47 -2.06 12.62
N ALA A 76 -5.27 -3.10 12.33
CA ALA A 76 -5.01 -4.00 11.20
C ALA A 76 -5.12 -3.26 9.86
N LEU A 77 -6.20 -2.50 9.64
CA LEU A 77 -6.40 -1.70 8.44
C LEU A 77 -5.26 -0.69 8.21
N LEU A 78 -4.81 -0.01 9.27
CA LEU A 78 -3.71 0.94 9.18
C LEU A 78 -2.40 0.25 8.77
N ASN A 79 -2.12 -0.92 9.32
CA ASN A 79 -0.95 -1.69 8.93
C ASN A 79 -1.06 -2.14 7.47
N ASP A 80 -2.21 -2.64 7.04
CA ASP A 80 -2.43 -3.06 5.65
C ASP A 80 -2.27 -1.91 4.66
N ALA A 81 -2.80 -0.73 5.00
CA ALA A 81 -2.61 0.49 4.22
C ALA A 81 -1.13 0.87 4.12
N TYR A 82 -0.42 0.89 5.25
CA TYR A 82 1.01 1.22 5.27
C TYR A 82 1.83 0.23 4.43
N GLN A 83 1.63 -1.08 4.61
CA GLN A 83 2.33 -2.10 3.84
C GLN A 83 1.98 -2.05 2.34
N THR A 84 0.76 -1.67 2.00
CA THR A 84 0.32 -1.51 0.61
C THR A 84 0.99 -0.31 -0.04
N LEU A 85 0.99 0.86 0.62
CA LEU A 85 1.58 2.07 0.06
C LEU A 85 3.11 2.06 0.08
N LEU A 86 3.73 1.27 0.97
CA LEU A 86 5.18 1.12 1.05
C LEU A 86 5.76 0.32 -0.13
N SER A 87 5.07 -0.72 -0.57
CA SER A 87 5.53 -1.56 -1.68
C SER A 87 5.12 -0.96 -3.03
N PRO A 88 6.06 -0.73 -3.98
CA PRO A 88 5.72 -0.16 -5.29
C PRO A 88 4.71 -1.03 -6.06
N VAL A 89 4.84 -2.35 -6.01
CA VAL A 89 3.89 -3.26 -6.68
C VAL A 89 2.52 -3.23 -6.01
N LYS A 90 2.44 -3.35 -4.68
CA LYS A 90 1.13 -3.33 -3.99
C LYS A 90 0.44 -1.97 -4.18
N ARG A 91 1.20 -0.88 -4.16
CA ARG A 91 0.72 0.47 -4.42
C ARG A 91 0.17 0.62 -5.83
N ALA A 92 0.86 0.09 -6.85
CA ALA A 92 0.37 0.10 -8.22
C ALA A 92 -0.94 -0.69 -8.36
N VAL A 93 -1.01 -1.92 -7.83
CA VAL A 93 -2.24 -2.73 -7.82
C VAL A 93 -3.39 -1.98 -7.16
N TYR A 94 -3.13 -1.35 -6.02
CA TYR A 94 -4.14 -0.60 -5.28
C TYR A 94 -4.64 0.63 -6.05
N LEU A 95 -3.74 1.38 -6.71
CA LEU A 95 -4.13 2.51 -7.57
C LEU A 95 -4.91 2.06 -8.81
N LEU A 96 -4.55 0.94 -9.44
CA LEU A 96 -5.31 0.35 -10.53
C LEU A 96 -6.73 0.02 -10.08
N LYS A 97 -6.88 -0.61 -8.91
CA LYS A 97 -8.18 -0.92 -8.31
C LYS A 97 -9.03 0.33 -8.09
N LEU A 98 -8.42 1.41 -7.59
CA LEU A 98 -9.11 2.71 -7.44
C LEU A 98 -9.50 3.32 -8.79
N GLY A 99 -8.75 3.04 -9.85
CA GLY A 99 -9.07 3.40 -11.25
C GLY A 99 -10.07 2.46 -11.93
N GLY A 100 -10.65 1.49 -11.21
CA GLY A 100 -11.62 0.53 -11.75
C GLY A 100 -11.01 -0.66 -12.51
N GLN A 101 -9.68 -0.83 -12.45
CA GLN A 101 -8.95 -1.92 -13.06
C GLN A 101 -8.56 -2.93 -12.00
N ASP A 102 -9.13 -4.13 -12.04
CA ASP A 102 -8.68 -5.22 -11.18
C ASP A 102 -7.44 -5.87 -11.79
N LEU A 103 -6.47 -6.18 -10.94
CA LEU A 103 -5.24 -6.86 -11.32
C LEU A 103 -4.93 -7.92 -10.27
N ASP A 104 -5.14 -9.17 -10.66
CA ASP A 104 -4.77 -10.31 -9.84
C ASP A 104 -3.40 -10.84 -10.28
N LEU A 105 -2.35 -10.43 -9.57
CA LEU A 105 -0.97 -10.83 -9.86
C LEU A 105 -0.68 -12.32 -9.64
N GLU A 106 -1.59 -13.08 -9.02
CA GLU A 106 -1.42 -14.53 -8.81
C GLU A 106 -2.00 -15.34 -9.95
N HIS A 107 -3.09 -14.86 -10.57
CA HIS A 107 -3.82 -15.59 -11.61
C HIS A 107 -3.63 -15.00 -13.02
N GLU A 108 -3.22 -13.72 -13.14
CA GLU A 108 -2.96 -13.10 -14.42
C GLU A 108 -1.51 -13.31 -14.87
N THR A 109 -1.35 -14.03 -15.99
CA THR A 109 -0.05 -14.24 -16.64
C THR A 109 0.26 -13.10 -17.60
N ILE A 110 1.54 -12.71 -17.66
CA ILE A 110 2.03 -11.74 -18.64
C ILE A 110 2.00 -12.36 -20.04
N ALA A 111 1.12 -11.83 -20.90
CA ALA A 111 1.04 -12.19 -22.31
C ALA A 111 2.01 -11.34 -23.16
N ASP A 112 3.29 -11.34 -22.81
CA ASP A 112 4.36 -10.64 -23.56
C ASP A 112 5.49 -11.63 -23.86
N GLU A 113 5.55 -12.10 -25.10
CA GLU A 113 6.52 -13.09 -25.57
C GLU A 113 7.96 -12.65 -25.34
N ASN A 114 8.28 -11.38 -25.59
CA ASN A 114 9.62 -10.85 -25.41
C ASN A 114 10.01 -10.86 -23.93
N PHE A 115 9.05 -10.54 -23.06
CA PHE A 115 9.29 -10.60 -21.62
C PHE A 115 9.49 -12.04 -21.14
N LEU A 116 8.69 -12.99 -21.62
CA LEU A 116 8.82 -14.41 -21.26
C LEU A 116 10.19 -14.98 -21.67
N VAL A 117 10.67 -14.65 -22.87
CA VAL A 117 12.02 -15.05 -23.32
C VAL A 117 13.10 -14.45 -22.41
N MET A 118 13.00 -13.17 -22.08
CA MET A 118 13.93 -12.52 -21.14
C MET A 118 13.90 -13.20 -19.76
N GLN A 119 12.72 -13.52 -19.23
CA GLN A 119 12.60 -14.22 -17.96
C GLN A 119 13.30 -15.58 -17.96
N MET A 120 13.17 -16.34 -19.05
CA MET A 120 13.84 -17.64 -19.20
C MET A 120 15.36 -17.46 -19.21
N GLN A 121 15.88 -16.55 -20.04
CA GLN A 121 17.32 -16.28 -20.14
C GLN A 121 17.91 -15.80 -18.82
N LEU A 122 17.19 -14.93 -18.10
CA LEU A 122 17.63 -14.44 -16.80
C LEU A 122 17.72 -15.57 -15.76
N ARG A 123 16.76 -16.51 -15.77
CA ARG A 123 16.81 -17.68 -14.88
C ARG A 123 17.97 -18.62 -15.21
N GLU A 124 18.23 -18.87 -16.48
CA GLU A 124 19.37 -19.68 -16.92
C GLU A 124 20.71 -19.08 -16.44
N ARG A 125 20.85 -17.75 -16.51
CA ARG A 125 22.03 -17.04 -16.01
C ARG A 125 22.17 -17.11 -14.49
N ILE A 126 21.07 -17.00 -13.75
CA ILE A 126 21.06 -17.20 -12.28
C ILE A 126 21.48 -18.63 -11.94
N ASP A 127 20.93 -19.63 -12.64
CA ASP A 127 21.26 -21.05 -12.41
C ASP A 127 22.74 -21.36 -12.77
N ALA A 128 23.31 -20.62 -13.73
CA ALA A 128 24.74 -20.66 -14.06
C ALA A 128 25.64 -19.95 -13.03
N GLY A 129 25.06 -19.26 -12.04
CA GLY A 129 25.79 -18.53 -10.99
C GLY A 129 26.30 -17.16 -11.42
N GLU A 130 25.72 -16.56 -12.47
CA GLU A 130 26.05 -15.18 -12.86
C GLU A 130 25.50 -14.17 -11.85
N ASP A 131 26.28 -13.13 -11.54
CA ASP A 131 25.80 -12.00 -10.74
C ASP A 131 24.96 -11.06 -11.61
N VAL A 132 23.63 -11.22 -11.52
CA VAL A 132 22.63 -10.42 -12.24
C VAL A 132 22.00 -9.33 -11.36
N LYS A 133 22.53 -9.10 -10.16
CA LYS A 133 21.89 -8.21 -9.17
C LYS A 133 21.74 -6.78 -9.69
N SER A 134 22.80 -6.24 -10.29
CA SER A 134 22.81 -4.87 -10.83
C SER A 134 21.83 -4.69 -11.99
N GLU A 135 21.70 -5.72 -12.84
CA GLU A 135 20.74 -5.74 -13.94
C GLU A 135 19.30 -5.74 -13.41
N ILE A 136 19.00 -6.52 -12.38
CA ILE A 136 17.67 -6.55 -11.75
C ILE A 136 17.36 -5.20 -11.08
N GLU A 137 18.32 -4.62 -10.35
CA GLU A 137 18.17 -3.29 -9.74
C GLU A 137 17.89 -2.20 -10.80
N SER A 138 18.59 -2.26 -11.95
CA SER A 138 18.35 -1.35 -13.07
C SER A 138 16.96 -1.53 -13.68
N ASN A 139 16.54 -2.78 -13.93
CA ASN A 139 15.20 -3.07 -14.46
C ASN A 139 14.08 -2.63 -13.51
N VAL A 140 14.25 -2.83 -12.20
CA VAL A 140 13.31 -2.37 -11.18
C VAL A 140 13.19 -0.84 -11.24
N LYS A 141 14.33 -0.14 -11.28
CA LYS A 141 14.34 1.33 -11.36
C LYS A 141 13.62 1.83 -12.61
N GLU A 142 13.95 1.31 -13.78
CA GLU A 142 13.33 1.67 -15.05
C GLU A 142 11.80 1.44 -15.02
N LEU A 143 11.37 0.27 -14.56
CA LEU A 143 9.94 -0.05 -14.44
C LEU A 143 9.22 0.89 -13.48
N THR A 144 9.85 1.28 -12.37
CA THR A 144 9.25 2.25 -11.44
C THR A 144 9.10 3.64 -12.05
N GLU A 145 10.07 4.10 -12.85
CA GLU A 145 9.98 5.37 -13.58
C GLU A 145 8.88 5.34 -14.65
N LEU A 146 8.77 4.23 -15.39
CA LEU A 146 7.71 4.04 -16.37
C LEU A 146 6.32 3.97 -15.73
N LEU A 147 6.20 3.37 -14.53
CA LEU A 147 4.95 3.35 -13.77
C LEU A 147 4.55 4.75 -13.32
N SER A 148 5.49 5.55 -12.79
CA SER A 148 5.25 6.96 -12.44
C SER A 148 4.68 7.74 -13.64
N GLN A 149 5.28 7.60 -14.81
CA GLN A 149 4.80 8.21 -16.06
C GLN A 149 3.43 7.69 -16.48
N ALA A 150 3.19 6.38 -16.38
CA ALA A 150 1.92 5.78 -16.75
C ALA A 150 0.76 6.27 -15.86
N PHE A 151 0.97 6.36 -14.54
CA PHE A 151 -0.04 6.86 -13.62
C PHE A 151 -0.29 8.36 -13.77
N SER A 152 0.76 9.17 -13.90
CA SER A 152 0.61 10.62 -14.15
C SER A 152 -0.11 10.94 -15.46
N SER A 153 0.03 10.07 -16.47
CA SER A 153 -0.67 10.18 -17.75
C SER A 153 -2.00 9.40 -17.83
N ASN A 154 -2.47 8.84 -16.71
CA ASN A 154 -3.68 8.01 -16.62
C ASN A 154 -3.75 6.83 -17.62
N GLN A 155 -2.61 6.23 -17.96
CA GLN A 155 -2.50 5.09 -18.87
C GLN A 155 -2.63 3.76 -18.10
N LEU A 156 -3.83 3.45 -17.60
CA LEU A 156 -4.04 2.35 -16.66
C LEU A 156 -3.71 0.97 -17.25
N GLU A 157 -4.03 0.70 -18.52
CA GLU A 157 -3.65 -0.55 -19.18
C GLU A 157 -2.12 -0.73 -19.22
N LYS A 158 -1.39 0.33 -19.57
CA LYS A 158 0.07 0.31 -19.55
C LYS A 158 0.60 0.07 -18.13
N ALA A 159 0.04 0.74 -17.14
CA ALA A 159 0.40 0.55 -15.73
C ALA A 159 0.14 -0.90 -15.27
N LYS A 160 -0.94 -1.54 -15.75
CA LYS A 160 -1.23 -2.96 -15.49
C LYS A 160 -0.10 -3.87 -15.98
N PHE A 161 0.31 -3.74 -17.24
CA PHE A 161 1.42 -4.52 -17.80
C PHE A 161 2.75 -4.27 -17.08
N LEU A 162 3.09 -3.01 -16.81
CA LEU A 162 4.32 -2.65 -16.09
C LEU A 162 4.33 -3.21 -14.66
N THR A 163 3.19 -3.24 -13.98
CA THR A 163 3.05 -3.78 -12.62
C THR A 163 3.34 -5.28 -12.59
N GLN A 164 2.84 -6.04 -13.58
CA GLN A 164 3.13 -7.47 -13.69
C GLN A 164 4.62 -7.72 -13.94
N LYS A 165 5.26 -6.94 -14.83
CA LYS A 165 6.71 -7.03 -15.09
C LYS A 165 7.53 -6.72 -13.83
N LEU A 166 7.17 -5.67 -13.10
CA LEU A 166 7.84 -5.31 -11.85
C LEU A 166 7.69 -6.41 -10.79
N GLN A 167 6.52 -7.05 -10.71
CA GLN A 167 6.28 -8.15 -9.79
C GLN A 167 7.23 -9.33 -10.02
N PHE A 168 7.59 -9.64 -11.28
CA PHE A 168 8.58 -10.67 -11.58
C PHE A 168 9.94 -10.36 -10.95
N PHE A 169 10.47 -9.15 -11.18
CA PHE A 169 11.78 -8.75 -10.65
C PHE A 169 11.81 -8.65 -9.12
N ILE A 170 10.68 -8.34 -8.46
CA ILE A 170 10.60 -8.38 -7.00
C ILE A 170 10.55 -9.81 -6.45
N LYS A 171 9.98 -10.76 -7.21
CA LYS A 171 9.84 -12.17 -6.78
C LYS A 171 11.05 -13.04 -7.11
N ILE A 172 11.85 -12.65 -8.11
CA ILE A 172 13.03 -13.42 -8.49
C ILE A 172 14.03 -13.38 -7.33
N LYS A 173 14.46 -14.56 -6.90
CA LYS A 173 15.48 -14.70 -5.86
C LYS A 173 16.82 -14.77 -6.57
N VAL A 174 17.73 -13.88 -6.19
CA VAL A 174 19.12 -13.82 -6.63
C VAL A 174 19.99 -14.26 -5.47
#